data_AF-A0A1H6EEF2-F1
#
_entry.id   AF-A0A1H6EEF2-F1
#
_cell.length_a   1.000
_cell.length_b   1.000
_cell.length_c   1.000
_cell.angle_alpha   90.00
_cell.angle_beta   90.00
_cell.angle_gamma   90.00
#
_symmetry.space_group_name_H-M   'P 1'
#
loop_
_entity.id
_entity.type
_entity.pdbx_description
1 polymer ?
#
loop_
_entity_poly.entity_id
_entity_poly.type
_entity_poly.pdbx_seq_one_letter_code
_entity_poly.pdbx_strand_id
1 'polypeptide(L)'
;ENYHLHEFGLGWDHEEPNENTVTLAQAAPKAGHRLGYVYDFGDCWEHVIEVEKTHRPAPRTAYPRVSAGARACPPEDCGGPPGYHDMLKALRARKGARYRQVKEWLNGPYDPAAFDKNAANAALAELATTS
;
A
#
# COMPACT_ATOMS: atom_id res chain seq x y z
N GLU A 1 3.59 -6.12 -7.27
CA GLU A 1 4.76 -6.05 -8.16
C GLU A 1 5.13 -4.58 -8.30
N ASN A 2 6.33 -4.21 -8.76
CA ASN A 2 6.75 -2.80 -8.83
C ASN A 2 6.74 -2.34 -10.29
N TYR A 3 5.55 -2.30 -10.90
CA TYR A 3 5.42 -2.13 -12.35
C TYR A 3 5.26 -0.68 -12.80
N HIS A 4 4.82 0.19 -11.90
CA HIS A 4 4.51 1.57 -12.23
C HIS A 4 5.46 2.51 -11.50
N LEU A 5 5.53 3.74 -12.00
CA LEU A 5 6.29 4.81 -11.35
C LEU A 5 5.68 5.13 -9.99
N HIS A 6 6.53 5.57 -9.07
CA HIS A 6 6.14 6.01 -7.75
C HIS A 6 6.95 7.22 -7.30
N GLU A 7 6.43 7.96 -6.33
CA GLU A 7 7.12 9.09 -5.72
C GLU A 7 6.77 9.25 -4.24
N PHE A 8 7.68 9.86 -3.48
CA PHE A 8 7.45 10.29 -2.10
C PHE A 8 7.39 11.82 -2.03
N GLY A 9 6.41 12.34 -1.31
CA GLY A 9 6.23 13.78 -1.08
C GLY A 9 6.43 14.17 0.39
N LEU A 10 7.24 15.20 0.63
CA LEU A 10 7.43 15.85 1.94
C LEU A 10 6.55 17.12 2.06
N GLY A 11 5.24 16.95 2.11
CA GLY A 11 4.30 18.08 2.08
C GLY A 11 4.22 18.74 0.69
N TRP A 12 3.52 19.87 0.60
CA TRP A 12 3.15 20.51 -0.67
C TRP A 12 4.19 21.51 -1.22
N ASP A 13 5.32 21.72 -0.53
CA ASP A 13 6.14 22.94 -0.72
C ASP A 13 7.67 22.74 -0.88
N HIS A 14 8.19 21.53 -1.10
CA HIS A 14 9.65 21.34 -1.24
C HIS A 14 10.07 20.38 -2.35
N GLU A 15 11.27 20.64 -2.88
CA GLU A 15 12.03 19.80 -3.82
C GLU A 15 11.90 18.30 -3.49
N GLU A 16 11.60 17.50 -4.51
CA GLU A 16 11.53 16.05 -4.44
C GLU A 16 12.88 15.46 -4.02
N PRO A 17 13.01 14.97 -2.78
CA PRO A 17 14.27 14.41 -2.32
C PRO A 17 14.51 13.06 -2.99
N ASN A 18 15.72 12.83 -3.49
CA ASN A 18 16.06 11.55 -4.11
C ASN A 18 16.00 10.40 -3.07
N GLU A 19 15.11 9.44 -3.30
CA GLU A 19 14.83 8.29 -2.42
C GLU A 19 16.08 7.42 -2.13
N ASN A 20 17.08 7.44 -3.00
CA ASN A 20 18.33 6.71 -2.81
C ASN A 20 19.33 7.43 -1.89
N THR A 21 19.08 8.70 -1.58
CA THR A 21 19.99 9.55 -0.79
C THR A 21 19.41 10.00 0.53
N VAL A 22 18.09 9.96 0.68
CA VAL A 22 17.38 10.37 1.89
C VAL A 22 16.92 9.14 2.66
N THR A 23 17.36 9.03 3.91
CA THR A 23 16.91 7.97 4.82
C THR A 23 15.56 8.31 5.45
N LEU A 24 14.80 7.29 5.86
CA LEU A 24 13.55 7.49 6.60
C LEU A 24 13.75 8.32 7.88
N ALA A 25 14.91 8.18 8.54
CA ALA A 25 15.26 8.96 9.73
C ALA A 25 15.45 10.46 9.43
N GLN A 26 15.85 10.82 8.21
CA GLN A 26 15.93 12.23 7.80
C GLN A 26 14.57 12.77 7.38
N ALA A 27 13.80 11.97 6.63
CA ALA A 27 12.49 12.37 6.10
C ALA A 27 11.40 12.48 7.18
N ALA A 28 11.37 11.56 8.14
CA ALA A 28 10.35 11.48 9.18
C ALA A 28 10.96 11.07 10.54
N PRO A 29 11.70 11.98 11.22
CA PRO A 29 12.57 11.62 12.34
C PRO A 29 11.86 11.22 13.64
N LYS A 30 10.59 11.61 13.82
CA LYS A 30 9.86 11.43 15.07
C LYS A 30 8.36 11.27 14.85
N ALA A 31 7.69 10.78 15.89
CA ALA A 31 6.24 10.63 15.92
C ALA A 31 5.50 11.90 15.45
N GLY A 32 4.46 11.70 14.65
CA GLY A 32 3.63 12.75 14.05
C GLY A 32 4.11 13.28 12.70
N HIS A 33 5.31 12.91 12.23
CA HIS A 33 5.72 13.21 10.85
C HIS A 33 4.98 12.32 9.86
N ARG A 34 4.68 12.90 8.70
CA ARG A 34 3.95 12.26 7.60
C ARG A 34 4.69 12.42 6.29
N LEU A 35 4.60 11.39 5.46
CA LEU A 35 5.04 11.37 4.07
C LEU A 35 3.82 11.05 3.20
N GLY A 36 3.71 11.70 2.05
CA GLY A 36 2.87 11.23 0.96
C GLY A 36 3.63 10.20 0.13
N TYR A 37 2.93 9.21 -0.41
CA TYR A 37 3.47 8.28 -1.39
C TYR A 37 2.43 8.05 -2.48
N VAL A 38 2.79 8.33 -3.72
CA VAL A 38 1.92 8.06 -4.88
C VAL A 38 2.49 6.87 -5.63
N TYR A 39 1.68 5.85 -5.86
CA TYR A 39 2.01 4.70 -6.69
C TYR A 39 1.09 4.66 -7.90
N ASP A 40 1.71 4.37 -9.06
CA ASP A 40 1.08 4.38 -10.37
C ASP A 40 0.50 5.74 -10.75
N PHE A 41 1.20 6.50 -11.59
CA PHE A 41 0.73 7.82 -12.03
C PHE A 41 -0.50 7.76 -12.96
N GLY A 42 -0.87 6.58 -13.46
CA GLY A 42 -2.14 6.36 -14.16
C GLY A 42 -3.32 6.29 -13.19
N ASP A 43 -3.24 5.36 -12.24
CA ASP A 43 -4.32 5.11 -11.26
C ASP A 43 -4.30 6.07 -10.05
N CYS A 44 -3.17 6.70 -9.78
CA CYS A 44 -2.89 7.66 -8.71
C CYS A 44 -3.27 7.12 -7.32
N TRP A 45 -2.64 6.03 -6.90
CA TRP A 45 -2.82 5.49 -5.54
C TRP A 45 -2.04 6.33 -4.54
N GLU A 46 -2.76 7.17 -3.80
CA GLU A 46 -2.20 8.01 -2.75
C GLU A 46 -2.18 7.28 -1.39
N HIS A 47 -1.02 7.25 -0.76
CA HIS A 47 -0.79 6.71 0.56
C HIS A 47 -0.26 7.79 1.50
N VAL A 48 -0.72 7.75 2.75
CA VAL A 48 -0.13 8.55 3.84
C VAL A 48 0.66 7.61 4.74
N ILE A 49 1.96 7.89 4.89
CA ILE A 49 2.86 7.16 5.77
C ILE A 49 3.12 8.04 6.98
N GLU A 50 2.66 7.62 8.15
CA GLU A 50 2.85 8.35 9.41
C GLU A 50 3.78 7.58 10.35
N VAL A 51 4.74 8.29 10.93
CA VAL A 51 5.49 7.76 12.06
C VAL A 51 4.61 7.91 13.29
N GLU A 52 4.03 6.81 13.77
CA GLU A 52 3.22 6.85 14.98
C GLU A 52 4.10 6.82 16.24
N LYS A 53 5.14 5.98 16.24
CA LYS A 53 6.05 5.74 17.37
C LYS A 53 7.43 5.33 16.90
N THR A 54 8.45 5.63 17.71
CA THR A 54 9.82 5.16 17.51
C THR A 54 10.25 4.30 18.70
N HIS A 55 10.91 3.17 18.42
CA HIS A 55 11.35 2.22 19.44
C HIS A 55 12.77 1.78 19.15
N ARG A 56 13.48 1.33 20.20
CA ARG A 56 14.73 0.59 19.99
C ARG A 56 14.40 -0.75 19.32
N PRO A 57 15.22 -1.22 18.35
CA PRO A 57 15.03 -2.54 17.75
C PRO A 57 14.97 -3.63 18.82
N ALA A 58 14.04 -4.57 18.69
CA ALA A 58 13.95 -5.71 19.59
C ALA A 58 15.09 -6.70 19.30
N PRO A 59 15.77 -7.25 20.34
CA PRO A 59 16.81 -8.25 20.13
C PRO A 59 16.29 -9.45 19.32
N ARG A 60 17.12 -9.97 18.41
CA ARG A 60 16.84 -11.18 17.61
C ARG A 60 15.54 -11.09 16.79
N THR A 61 15.14 -9.90 16.36
CA THR A 61 13.95 -9.67 15.55
C THR A 61 14.35 -9.17 14.17
N ALA A 62 13.87 -9.84 13.12
CA ALA A 62 14.01 -9.38 11.74
C ALA A 62 12.93 -8.34 11.40
N TYR A 63 13.28 -7.35 10.58
CA TYR A 63 12.41 -6.28 10.10
C TYR A 63 12.52 -6.18 8.56
N PRO A 64 11.52 -5.62 7.85
CA PRO A 64 10.26 -5.06 8.35
C PRO A 64 9.24 -6.12 8.82
N ARG A 65 8.24 -5.70 9.59
CA ARG A 65 7.14 -6.58 10.04
C ARG A 65 5.80 -5.85 10.03
N VAL A 66 4.74 -6.56 9.67
CA VAL A 66 3.36 -6.07 9.79
C VAL A 66 2.82 -6.40 11.17
N SER A 67 2.51 -5.36 11.96
CA SER A 67 1.91 -5.48 13.29
C SER A 67 0.39 -5.63 13.23
N ALA A 68 -0.26 -4.89 12.32
CA ALA A 68 -1.69 -4.88 12.08
C ALA A 68 -2.01 -4.46 10.64
N GLY A 69 -3.23 -4.71 10.20
CA GLY A 69 -3.75 -4.31 8.90
C GLY A 69 -5.20 -4.73 8.76
N ALA A 70 -5.88 -4.21 7.75
CA ALA A 70 -7.27 -4.52 7.46
C ALA A 70 -7.58 -4.29 6.00
N ARG A 71 -8.55 -5.05 5.48
CA ARG A 71 -9.04 -5.02 4.09
C ARG A 71 -7.99 -5.50 3.08
N ALA A 72 -8.47 -5.94 1.93
CA ALA A 72 -7.60 -6.34 0.84
C ALA A 72 -7.07 -5.11 0.13
N CYS A 73 -5.85 -5.18 -0.40
CA CYS A 73 -5.36 -4.16 -1.33
C CYS A 73 -6.30 -4.08 -2.54
N PRO A 74 -6.49 -2.89 -3.13
CA PRO A 74 -7.09 -2.77 -4.46
C PRO A 74 -6.30 -3.65 -5.46
N PRO A 75 -6.97 -4.33 -6.39
CA PRO A 75 -6.28 -4.98 -7.50
C PRO A 75 -5.54 -3.95 -8.35
N GLU A 76 -4.38 -4.33 -8.89
CA GLU A 76 -3.63 -3.52 -9.87
C GLU A 76 -4.50 -3.22 -11.10
N ASP A 77 -4.25 -2.07 -11.73
CA ASP A 77 -4.96 -1.58 -12.93
C ASP A 77 -6.50 -1.52 -12.80
N CYS A 78 -7.03 -1.39 -11.57
CA CYS A 78 -8.47 -1.32 -11.37
C CYS A 78 -9.07 0.06 -11.67
N GLY A 79 -8.25 1.02 -12.11
CA GLY A 79 -8.66 2.38 -12.49
C GLY A 79 -8.67 3.35 -11.30
N GLY A 80 -7.71 3.17 -10.39
CA GLY A 80 -7.53 4.03 -9.22
C GLY A 80 -8.67 3.95 -8.21
N PRO A 81 -8.73 4.90 -7.26
CA PRO A 81 -9.81 4.95 -6.27
C PRO A 81 -11.23 4.95 -6.88
N PRO A 82 -11.53 5.71 -7.95
CA PRO A 82 -12.86 5.68 -8.57
C PRO A 82 -13.21 4.31 -9.16
N GLY A 83 -12.27 3.69 -9.87
CA GLY A 83 -12.45 2.37 -10.48
C GLY A 83 -12.65 1.27 -9.43
N TYR A 84 -11.86 1.30 -8.35
CA TYR A 84 -12.05 0.41 -7.21
C TYR A 84 -13.42 0.58 -6.55
N HIS A 85 -13.86 1.82 -6.34
CA HIS A 85 -15.19 2.09 -5.77
C HIS A 85 -16.32 1.56 -6.65
N ASP A 86 -16.23 1.73 -7.97
CA ASP A 86 -17.20 1.18 -8.91
C ASP A 86 -17.20 -0.35 -8.91
N MET A 87 -16.01 -0.97 -8.88
CA MET A 87 -15.84 -2.40 -8.74
C MET A 87 -16.54 -2.94 -7.48
N LEU A 88 -16.32 -2.31 -6.31
CA LEU A 88 -16.96 -2.70 -5.06
C LEU A 88 -18.49 -2.56 -5.12
N LYS A 89 -19.01 -1.51 -5.76
CA LYS A 89 -20.46 -1.34 -5.97
C LYS A 89 -21.02 -2.47 -6.83
N ALA A 90 -20.33 -2.84 -7.90
CA ALA A 90 -20.72 -3.93 -8.79
C ALA A 90 -20.73 -5.28 -8.07
N LEU A 91 -19.68 -5.59 -7.29
CA LEU A 91 -19.60 -6.81 -6.48
C LEU A 91 -20.72 -6.89 -5.44
N ARG A 92 -21.04 -5.76 -4.79
CA ARG A 92 -22.14 -5.67 -3.82
C ARG A 92 -23.51 -5.88 -4.47
N ALA A 93 -23.71 -5.40 -5.69
CA ALA A 93 -24.97 -5.58 -6.42
C ALA A 93 -25.26 -7.06 -6.75
N ARG A 94 -24.21 -7.88 -6.91
CA ARG A 94 -24.29 -9.33 -7.20
C ARG A 94 -25.06 -9.71 -8.47
N LYS A 95 -25.39 -8.74 -9.33
CA LYS A 95 -26.14 -8.93 -10.58
C LYS A 95 -25.90 -7.77 -11.57
N GLY A 96 -26.32 -7.96 -12.81
CA GLY A 96 -26.20 -6.96 -13.88
C GLY A 96 -24.94 -7.12 -14.73
N ALA A 97 -24.85 -6.33 -15.81
CA ALA A 97 -23.75 -6.40 -16.77
C ALA A 97 -22.40 -6.07 -16.12
N ARG A 98 -22.34 -4.98 -15.34
CA ARG A 98 -21.10 -4.56 -14.65
C ARG A 98 -20.58 -5.59 -13.65
N TYR A 99 -21.47 -6.23 -12.88
CA TYR A 99 -21.08 -7.33 -11.97
C TYR A 99 -20.43 -8.50 -12.72
N ARG A 100 -20.97 -8.87 -13.89
CA ARG A 100 -20.39 -9.95 -14.71
C ARG A 100 -19.02 -9.57 -15.25
N GLN A 101 -18.89 -8.35 -15.80
CA GLN A 101 -17.62 -7.82 -16.30
C GLN A 101 -16.55 -7.79 -15.20
N VAL A 102 -16.89 -7.30 -14.01
CA VAL A 102 -15.94 -7.26 -12.88
C VAL A 102 -15.52 -8.66 -12.44
N LYS A 103 -16.44 -9.62 -12.37
CA LYS A 103 -16.08 -11.00 -12.01
C LYS A 103 -15.20 -11.68 -13.05
N GLU A 104 -15.46 -11.42 -14.32
CA GLU A 104 -14.63 -11.92 -15.42
C GLU A 104 -13.22 -11.32 -15.34
N TRP A 105 -13.12 -10.00 -15.14
CA TRP A 105 -11.86 -9.30 -15.01
C TRP A 105 -11.02 -9.73 -13.80
N LEU A 106 -11.65 -9.88 -12.62
CA LEU A 106 -10.96 -10.34 -11.40
C LEU A 106 -10.37 -11.75 -11.55
N ASN A 107 -10.94 -12.57 -12.43
CA ASN A 107 -10.48 -13.93 -12.74
C ASN A 107 -10.20 -14.80 -11.49
N GLY A 108 -10.98 -14.61 -10.41
CA GLY A 108 -10.75 -15.28 -9.14
C GLY A 108 -11.58 -14.70 -7.99
N PRO A 109 -11.55 -15.33 -6.80
CA PRO A 109 -12.19 -14.79 -5.61
C PRO A 109 -11.47 -13.52 -5.15
N TYR A 110 -12.24 -12.46 -4.88
CA TYR A 110 -11.77 -11.24 -4.25
C TYR A 110 -12.70 -10.90 -3.09
N ASP A 111 -12.16 -10.90 -1.87
CA ASP A 111 -12.86 -10.42 -0.68
C ASP A 111 -12.24 -9.08 -0.24
N PRO A 112 -12.93 -7.94 -0.44
CA PRO A 112 -12.42 -6.64 -0.05
C PRO A 112 -12.23 -6.46 1.46
N ALA A 113 -12.79 -7.34 2.30
CA ALA A 113 -12.61 -7.31 3.74
C ALA A 113 -11.43 -8.17 4.22
N ALA A 114 -10.89 -9.05 3.37
CA ALA A 114 -9.85 -9.99 3.76
C ALA A 114 -8.51 -9.30 3.98
N PHE A 115 -7.85 -9.63 5.09
CA PHE A 115 -6.45 -9.29 5.33
C PHE A 115 -5.80 -10.41 6.15
N ASP A 116 -4.68 -10.95 5.67
CA ASP A 116 -3.91 -11.98 6.36
C ASP A 116 -2.53 -11.43 6.76
N LYS A 117 -2.38 -11.16 8.06
CA LYS A 117 -1.13 -10.66 8.65
C LYS A 117 0.03 -11.65 8.49
N ASN A 118 -0.23 -12.96 8.53
CA ASN A 118 0.82 -13.97 8.42
C ASN A 118 1.31 -14.04 6.98
N ALA A 119 0.40 -14.04 6.01
CA ALA A 119 0.75 -13.98 4.58
C ALA A 119 1.54 -12.69 4.26
N ALA A 120 1.11 -11.53 4.79
CA ALA A 120 1.82 -10.28 4.61
C ALA A 120 3.24 -10.31 5.19
N ASN A 121 3.42 -10.86 6.41
CA ASN A 121 4.76 -11.01 7.00
C ASN A 121 5.62 -12.04 6.27
N ALA A 122 5.04 -13.10 5.71
CA ALA A 122 5.76 -14.08 4.91
C ALA A 122 6.31 -13.45 3.63
N ALA A 123 5.51 -12.63 2.93
CA ALA A 123 5.96 -11.88 1.77
C ALA A 123 7.10 -10.89 2.09
N LEU A 124 7.02 -10.21 3.25
CA LEU A 124 8.10 -9.31 3.69
C LEU A 124 9.39 -10.05 4.07
N ALA A 125 9.32 -11.30 4.52
CA ALA A 125 10.50 -12.07 4.90
C ALA A 125 11.44 -12.30 3.71
N GLU A 126 10.90 -12.41 2.50
CA GLU A 126 11.67 -12.50 1.25
C GLU A 126 12.49 -11.23 0.94
N LEU A 127 12.08 -10.09 1.50
CA LEU A 127 12.73 -8.78 1.35
C LEU A 127 13.62 -8.42 2.54
N ALA A 128 13.55 -9.19 3.64
CA ALA A 128 14.21 -8.86 4.88
C ALA A 128 15.72 -9.11 4.79
N THR A 129 16.51 -8.06 4.96
CA THR A 129 17.96 -8.17 5.14
C THR A 129 18.25 -8.62 6.58
N THR A 130 18.96 -9.73 6.76
CA THR A 130 19.48 -10.12 8.07
C THR A 130 20.62 -9.15 8.42
N SER A 131 20.40 -8.26 9.39
CA SER A 131 21.44 -7.38 9.94
C SER A 131 22.34 -8.12 10.93
#